data_AF-A0A9J6G908-F1
#
_entry.id   AF-A0A9J6G908-F1
#
_cell.length_a   1.000
_cell.length_b   1.000
_cell.length_c   1.000
_cell.angle_alpha   90.00
_cell.angle_beta   90.00
_cell.angle_gamma   90.00
#
_symmetry.space_group_name_H-M   'P 1'
#
loop_
_entity.id
_entity.type
_entity.pdbx_description
1 polymer ?
#
loop_
_entity_poly.entity_id
_entity_poly.type
_entity_poly.pdbx_seq_one_letter_code
_entity_poly.pdbx_strand_id
1 'polypeptide(L)'
;MHSAASFRLNTNKRLYTALKAVVEKGDVVPTTEEDDHVSKLFLFDFEQSGIHLDDSTRKEVVSLNDYALQVGSHFSNNALQPRAVKKSDLPESIRGCFASDGDHVIVPGLYTDADNELVREAAYRAYLHPDPHQSHLLDELLASRHRLAQLCGFPTFAHRTLRGSIAGSPDAVEQFLGILSAELRPRFQLKSSDYAPYLSLGCCMDGLNEIFRSLYGVCLEAEDVKAGEVWHPDVVKLVGVSQGVALSPSFWHKDFLYRC
;
A
#
# COMPACT_ATOMS: atom_id res chain seq x y z
N MET A 1 6.34 -3.31 16.98
CA MET A 1 7.62 -3.70 17.63
C MET A 1 8.74 -4.02 16.64
N HIS A 2 8.47 -4.58 15.46
CA HIS A 2 9.53 -4.88 14.46
C HIS A 2 10.26 -3.66 13.87
N SER A 3 9.64 -2.48 13.75
CA SER A 3 10.29 -1.31 13.13
C SER A 3 11.40 -0.67 14.01
N ALA A 4 11.24 -0.67 15.33
CA ALA A 4 12.21 -0.04 16.24
C ALA A 4 13.54 -0.81 16.35
N ALA A 5 13.50 -2.15 16.24
CA ALA A 5 14.69 -2.99 16.28
C ALA A 5 15.48 -2.92 14.96
N SER A 6 14.79 -2.92 13.82
CA SER A 6 15.41 -2.73 12.49
C SER A 6 16.09 -1.36 12.38
N PHE A 7 15.46 -0.30 12.92
CA PHE A 7 16.07 1.03 12.96
C PHE A 7 17.37 1.09 13.80
N ARG A 8 17.44 0.37 14.93
CA ARG A 8 18.65 0.33 15.78
C ARG A 8 19.83 -0.37 15.10
N LEU A 9 19.59 -1.38 14.27
CA LEU A 9 20.65 -2.06 13.52
C LEU A 9 21.09 -1.22 12.31
N ASN A 10 20.14 -0.65 11.56
CA ASN A 10 20.41 0.18 10.37
C ASN A 10 20.98 1.58 10.67
N THR A 11 21.24 1.90 11.95
CA THR A 11 21.86 3.15 12.40
C THR A 11 23.21 2.95 13.09
N ASN A 12 23.74 1.71 13.13
CA ASN A 12 25.04 1.41 13.74
C ASN A 12 26.21 1.70 12.79
N LYS A 13 26.89 2.83 13.00
CA LYS A 13 28.04 3.25 12.17
C LYS A 13 29.17 2.23 12.14
N ARG A 14 29.40 1.45 13.21
CA ARG A 14 30.47 0.43 13.22
C ARG A 14 30.17 -0.71 12.24
N LEU A 15 28.91 -1.18 12.22
CA LEU A 15 28.48 -2.22 11.28
C LEU A 15 28.56 -1.71 9.84
N TYR A 16 28.10 -0.49 9.58
CA TYR A 16 28.26 0.14 8.27
C TYR A 16 29.72 0.22 7.82
N THR A 17 30.61 0.73 8.67
CA THR A 17 32.04 0.86 8.30
C THR A 17 32.68 -0.50 8.04
N ALA A 18 32.36 -1.52 8.83
CA ALA A 18 32.87 -2.86 8.63
C ALA A 18 32.36 -3.48 7.31
N LEU A 19 31.04 -3.40 7.07
CA LEU A 19 30.43 -3.92 5.86
C LEU A 19 30.95 -3.20 4.61
N LYS A 20 31.07 -1.86 4.66
CA LYS A 20 31.63 -1.06 3.57
C LYS A 20 33.07 -1.48 3.25
N ALA A 21 33.89 -1.71 4.27
CA ALA A 21 35.25 -2.17 4.07
C ALA A 21 35.30 -3.53 3.36
N VAL A 22 34.43 -4.47 3.74
CA VAL A 22 34.30 -5.78 3.09
C VAL A 22 33.87 -5.62 1.62
N VAL A 23 32.85 -4.82 1.35
CA VAL A 23 32.33 -4.61 -0.01
C VAL A 23 33.36 -3.92 -0.93
N GLU A 24 34.15 -2.98 -0.42
CA GLU A 24 35.12 -2.22 -1.21
C GLU A 24 36.49 -2.89 -1.34
N LYS A 25 36.93 -3.63 -0.32
CA LYS A 25 38.30 -4.14 -0.20
C LYS A 25 38.38 -5.67 -0.16
N GLY A 26 37.24 -6.36 -0.13
CA GLY A 26 37.15 -7.80 0.10
C GLY A 26 37.16 -8.16 1.57
N ASP A 27 36.59 -9.33 1.89
CA ASP A 27 36.68 -9.91 3.23
C ASP A 27 37.99 -10.71 3.41
N VAL A 28 38.34 -11.00 4.66
CA VAL A 28 39.48 -11.83 5.03
C VAL A 28 39.30 -13.27 4.54
N VAL A 29 38.04 -13.73 4.47
CA VAL A 29 37.63 -15.02 3.93
C VAL A 29 37.05 -14.85 2.52
N PRO A 30 37.28 -15.80 1.60
CA PRO A 30 36.62 -15.76 0.29
C PRO A 30 35.10 -15.72 0.43
N THR A 31 34.46 -14.75 -0.21
CA THR A 31 33.00 -14.60 -0.26
C THR A 31 32.41 -15.36 -1.45
N THR A 32 31.16 -15.81 -1.28
CA THR A 32 30.34 -16.36 -2.39
C THR A 32 29.67 -15.24 -3.18
N GLU A 33 29.07 -15.58 -4.33
CA GLU A 33 28.27 -14.61 -5.10
C GLU A 33 27.06 -14.12 -4.29
N GLU A 34 26.46 -15.00 -3.48
CA GLU A 34 25.38 -14.67 -2.57
C GLU A 34 25.83 -13.71 -1.46
N ASP A 35 26.99 -13.95 -0.86
CA ASP A 35 27.56 -13.07 0.18
C ASP A 35 27.82 -11.66 -0.38
N ASP A 36 28.39 -11.59 -1.58
CA ASP A 36 28.66 -10.33 -2.29
C ASP A 36 27.36 -9.59 -2.61
N HIS A 37 26.33 -10.31 -3.07
CA HIS A 37 25.04 -9.72 -3.39
C HIS A 37 24.33 -9.18 -2.15
N VAL A 38 24.25 -9.98 -1.09
CA VAL A 38 23.60 -9.61 0.18
C VAL A 38 24.35 -8.46 0.86
N SER A 39 25.68 -8.47 0.82
CA SER A 39 26.49 -7.38 1.39
C SER A 39 26.24 -6.05 0.69
N LYS A 40 26.09 -6.05 -0.64
CA LYS A 40 25.73 -4.84 -1.43
C LYS A 40 24.32 -4.36 -1.12
N LEU A 41 23.36 -5.27 -0.92
CA LEU A 41 21.99 -4.93 -0.50
C LEU A 41 21.97 -4.27 0.88
N PHE A 42 22.66 -4.85 1.86
CA PHE A 42 22.72 -4.25 3.19
C PHE A 42 23.43 -2.90 3.20
N LEU A 43 24.55 -2.78 2.47
CA LEU A 43 25.25 -1.50 2.34
C LEU A 43 24.34 -0.44 1.72
N PHE A 44 23.57 -0.83 0.71
CA PHE A 44 22.57 0.03 0.10
C PHE A 44 21.48 0.49 1.10
N ASP A 45 20.91 -0.42 1.90
CA ASP A 45 19.91 -0.10 2.91
C ASP A 45 20.45 0.87 3.99
N PHE A 46 21.69 0.64 4.41
CA PHE A 46 22.40 1.55 5.32
C PHE A 46 22.53 2.95 4.73
N GLU A 47 22.91 3.06 3.46
CA GLU A 47 23.07 4.37 2.83
C GLU A 47 21.72 5.05 2.56
N GLN A 48 20.67 4.28 2.29
CA GLN A 48 19.32 4.81 2.15
C GLN A 48 18.79 5.43 3.46
N SER A 49 19.25 4.95 4.62
CA SER A 49 18.97 5.54 5.94
C SER A 49 19.78 6.81 6.24
N GLY A 50 20.74 7.16 5.38
CA GLY A 50 21.63 8.31 5.58
C GLY A 50 22.76 8.07 6.58
N ILE A 51 23.12 6.82 6.89
CA ILE A 51 24.15 6.52 7.90
C ILE A 51 25.55 7.06 7.54
N HIS A 52 25.81 7.18 6.24
CA HIS A 52 27.05 7.66 5.65
C HIS A 52 27.23 9.19 5.77
N LEU A 53 26.15 9.90 6.10
CA LEU A 53 26.14 11.35 6.25
C LEU A 53 26.79 11.76 7.58
N ASP A 54 27.23 13.03 7.65
CA ASP A 54 27.71 13.60 8.89
C ASP A 54 26.58 13.69 9.93
N ASP A 55 26.95 13.87 11.20
CA ASP A 55 25.96 13.81 12.29
C ASP A 55 24.94 14.96 12.25
N SER A 56 25.24 16.10 11.63
CA SER A 56 24.29 17.20 11.51
C SER A 56 23.24 16.89 10.46
N THR A 57 23.66 16.49 9.25
CA THR A 57 22.76 16.11 8.17
C THR A 57 21.95 14.87 8.52
N ARG A 58 22.55 13.88 9.19
CA ARG A 58 21.82 12.68 9.64
C ARG A 58 20.69 13.02 10.61
N LYS A 59 20.90 13.96 11.54
CA LYS A 59 19.84 14.42 12.45
C LYS A 59 18.70 15.10 11.69
N GLU A 60 19.02 15.91 10.68
CA GLU A 60 18.03 16.53 9.79
C GLU A 60 17.22 15.47 9.03
N VAL A 61 17.89 14.46 8.44
CA VAL A 61 17.23 13.34 7.73
C VAL A 61 16.26 12.59 8.64
N VAL A 62 16.68 12.25 9.86
CA VAL A 62 15.81 11.56 10.83
C VAL A 62 14.61 12.43 11.19
N SER A 63 14.83 13.71 11.49
CA SER A 63 13.75 14.65 11.81
C SER A 63 12.74 14.80 10.67
N LEU A 64 13.22 14.94 9.43
CA LEU A 64 12.38 15.04 8.24
C LEU A 64 11.58 13.77 7.99
N ASN A 65 12.20 12.61 8.20
CA ASN A 65 11.53 11.32 8.05
C ASN A 65 10.39 11.15 9.07
N ASP A 66 10.67 11.46 10.34
CA ASP A 66 9.67 11.37 11.41
C ASP A 66 8.51 12.35 11.16
N TYR A 67 8.82 13.59 10.75
CA TYR A 67 7.81 14.58 10.41
C TYR A 67 6.97 14.14 9.20
N ALA A 68 7.59 13.63 8.13
CA ALA A 68 6.87 13.11 6.97
C ALA A 68 5.95 11.93 7.31
N LEU A 69 6.37 11.03 8.21
CA LEU A 69 5.53 9.93 8.69
C LEU A 69 4.32 10.45 9.47
N GLN A 70 4.53 11.42 10.37
CA GLN A 70 3.47 12.03 11.17
C GLN A 70 2.45 12.76 10.29
N VAL A 71 2.91 13.68 9.43
CA VAL A 71 2.05 14.45 8.53
C VAL A 71 1.33 13.54 7.56
N GLY A 72 2.02 12.53 7.01
CA GLY A 72 1.41 11.52 6.15
C GLY A 72 0.29 10.74 6.84
N SER A 73 0.47 10.38 8.12
CA SER A 73 -0.59 9.74 8.91
C SER A 73 -1.78 10.68 9.11
N HIS A 74 -1.54 11.95 9.47
CA HIS A 74 -2.62 12.93 9.61
C HIS A 74 -3.38 13.16 8.31
N PHE A 75 -2.69 13.29 7.17
CA PHE A 75 -3.33 13.43 5.86
C PHE A 75 -4.20 12.20 5.55
N SER A 76 -3.63 10.98 5.61
CA SER A 76 -4.37 9.76 5.28
C SER A 76 -5.59 9.53 6.17
N ASN A 77 -5.50 9.83 7.46
CA ASN A 77 -6.61 9.65 8.39
C ASN A 77 -7.77 10.64 8.15
N ASN A 78 -7.48 11.81 7.56
CA ASN A 78 -8.46 12.87 7.37
C ASN A 78 -8.98 12.98 5.92
N ALA A 79 -8.24 12.45 4.94
CA ALA A 79 -8.59 12.57 3.52
C ALA A 79 -9.92 11.90 3.14
N LEU A 80 -10.35 10.88 3.89
CA LEU A 80 -11.57 10.09 3.60
C LEU A 80 -12.72 10.36 4.58
N GLN A 81 -12.60 11.37 5.45
CA GLN A 81 -13.61 11.66 6.44
C GLN A 81 -14.92 12.16 5.80
N PRO A 82 -16.09 11.79 6.34
CA PRO A 82 -17.37 12.32 5.90
C PRO A 82 -17.40 13.84 5.89
N ARG A 83 -18.06 14.43 4.88
CA ARG A 83 -18.18 15.88 4.74
C ARG A 83 -19.55 16.35 5.19
N ALA A 84 -19.56 17.35 6.07
CA ALA A 84 -20.78 18.05 6.46
C ALA A 84 -21.06 19.19 5.49
N VAL A 85 -22.25 19.20 4.88
CA VAL A 85 -22.70 20.24 3.94
C VAL A 85 -23.99 20.85 4.46
N LYS A 86 -24.16 22.16 4.36
CA LYS A 86 -25.41 22.80 4.79
C LYS A 86 -26.57 22.34 3.93
N LYS A 87 -27.73 22.15 4.56
CA LYS A 87 -28.96 21.79 3.84
C LYS A 87 -29.34 22.83 2.78
N SER A 88 -29.07 24.12 3.04
CA SER A 88 -29.30 25.22 2.10
C SER A 88 -28.59 25.04 0.76
N ASP A 89 -27.43 24.38 0.77
CA ASP A 89 -26.54 24.28 -0.39
C ASP A 89 -26.90 23.08 -1.28
N LEU A 90 -27.91 22.30 -0.88
CA LEU A 90 -28.41 21.13 -1.60
C LEU A 90 -29.90 21.26 -1.97
N PRO A 91 -30.30 20.74 -3.15
CA PRO A 91 -31.70 20.64 -3.52
C PRO A 91 -32.52 19.84 -2.51
N GLU A 92 -33.73 20.32 -2.20
CA GLU A 92 -34.65 19.65 -1.26
C GLU A 92 -34.94 18.20 -1.62
N SER A 93 -35.03 17.90 -2.92
CA SER A 93 -35.32 16.57 -3.45
C SER A 93 -34.30 15.51 -3.08
N ILE A 94 -33.06 15.88 -2.74
CA ILE A 94 -31.97 14.93 -2.45
C ILE A 94 -31.49 14.94 -0.99
N ARG A 95 -31.97 15.89 -0.16
CA ARG A 95 -31.54 16.00 1.26
C ARG A 95 -31.84 14.73 2.05
N GLY A 96 -32.94 14.05 1.75
CA GLY A 96 -33.34 12.80 2.40
C GLY A 96 -32.51 11.57 2.01
N CYS A 97 -31.64 11.68 1.00
CA CYS A 97 -30.75 10.60 0.58
C CYS A 97 -29.49 10.49 1.44
N PHE A 98 -29.25 11.46 2.31
CA PHE A 98 -28.08 11.53 3.19
C PHE A 98 -28.50 11.55 4.66
N ALA A 99 -27.61 11.09 5.55
CA ALA A 99 -27.80 11.30 6.98
C ALA A 99 -27.80 12.81 7.28
N SER A 100 -28.64 13.26 8.20
CA SER A 100 -28.72 14.66 8.61
C SER A 100 -28.27 14.81 10.05
N ASP A 101 -27.50 15.86 10.32
CA ASP A 101 -27.12 16.29 11.68
C ASP A 101 -27.38 17.80 11.82
N GLY A 102 -28.44 18.14 12.56
CA GLY A 102 -28.92 19.53 12.68
C GLY A 102 -29.23 20.17 11.32
N ASP A 103 -28.55 21.27 11.01
CA ASP A 103 -28.67 22.02 9.75
C ASP A 103 -27.77 21.49 8.62
N HIS A 104 -27.03 20.41 8.88
CA HIS A 104 -26.10 19.82 7.92
C HIS A 104 -26.61 18.45 7.44
N VAL A 105 -26.22 18.09 6.23
CA VAL A 105 -26.21 16.71 5.76
C VAL A 105 -24.79 16.17 5.80
N ILE A 106 -24.66 14.88 6.06
CA ILE A 106 -23.38 14.19 6.13
C ILE A 106 -23.25 13.34 4.87
N VAL A 107 -22.22 13.64 4.08
CA VAL A 107 -21.86 12.94 2.85
C VAL A 107 -20.66 12.02 3.16
N PRO A 108 -20.89 10.71 3.41
CA PRO A 108 -19.82 9.78 3.80
C PRO A 108 -18.96 9.27 2.63
N GLY A 109 -19.33 9.53 1.38
CA GLY A 109 -18.64 8.99 0.21
C GLY A 109 -19.21 9.47 -1.12
N LEU A 110 -18.85 8.79 -2.20
CA LEU A 110 -19.13 9.21 -3.59
C LEU A 110 -20.49 8.80 -4.15
N TYR A 111 -21.17 7.80 -3.54
CA TYR A 111 -22.47 7.30 -4.01
C TYR A 111 -22.48 6.91 -5.50
N THR A 112 -21.40 6.31 -6.01
CA THR A 112 -21.25 5.99 -7.44
C THR A 112 -22.37 5.12 -8.01
N ASP A 113 -23.00 4.30 -7.18
CA ASP A 113 -24.06 3.36 -7.56
C ASP A 113 -25.48 3.88 -7.30
N ALA A 114 -25.64 5.13 -6.83
CA ALA A 114 -26.97 5.68 -6.61
C ALA A 114 -27.70 5.90 -7.95
N ASP A 115 -28.98 5.52 -8.05
CA ASP A 115 -29.77 5.67 -9.28
C ASP A 115 -29.94 7.15 -9.70
N ASN A 116 -30.10 8.04 -8.71
CA ASN A 116 -30.34 9.45 -8.93
C ASN A 116 -29.04 10.22 -9.25
N GLU A 117 -28.97 10.79 -10.45
CA GLU A 117 -27.83 11.58 -10.93
C GLU A 117 -27.48 12.76 -10.00
N LEU A 118 -28.48 13.47 -9.48
CA LEU A 118 -28.27 14.62 -8.61
C LEU A 118 -27.62 14.22 -7.28
N VAL A 119 -27.93 13.02 -6.77
CA VAL A 119 -27.30 12.48 -5.55
C VAL A 119 -25.83 12.20 -5.82
N ARG A 120 -25.51 11.57 -6.96
CA ARG A 120 -24.12 11.28 -7.35
C ARG A 120 -23.30 12.56 -7.53
N GLU A 121 -23.85 13.55 -8.23
CA GLU A 121 -23.18 14.82 -8.46
C GLU A 121 -22.94 15.58 -7.15
N ALA A 122 -23.97 15.70 -6.30
CA ALA A 122 -23.87 16.37 -5.01
C ALA A 122 -22.84 15.68 -4.11
N ALA A 123 -22.89 14.34 -4.03
CA ALA A 123 -21.94 13.55 -3.26
C ALA A 123 -20.51 13.74 -3.76
N TYR A 124 -20.28 13.67 -5.08
CA TYR A 124 -18.97 13.89 -5.68
C TYR A 124 -18.40 15.27 -5.32
N ARG A 125 -19.18 16.34 -5.54
CA ARG A 125 -18.74 17.72 -5.28
C ARG A 125 -18.48 17.98 -3.80
N ALA A 126 -19.33 17.45 -2.93
CA ALA A 126 -19.19 17.60 -1.49
C ALA A 126 -18.01 16.80 -0.94
N TYR A 127 -17.93 15.51 -1.26
CA TYR A 127 -16.94 14.59 -0.70
C TYR A 127 -15.52 14.91 -1.16
N LEU A 128 -15.35 15.29 -2.45
CA LEU A 128 -14.06 15.68 -3.01
C LEU A 128 -13.79 17.19 -2.97
N HIS A 129 -14.59 17.95 -2.22
CA HIS A 129 -14.36 19.39 -2.09
C HIS A 129 -12.95 19.65 -1.52
N PRO A 130 -12.18 20.60 -2.08
CA PRO A 130 -10.87 20.94 -1.56
C PRO A 130 -10.90 21.34 -0.09
N ASP A 131 -9.94 20.85 0.67
CA ASP A 131 -9.77 21.15 2.08
C ASP A 131 -8.40 21.83 2.27
N PRO A 132 -8.36 23.13 2.61
CA PRO A 132 -7.12 23.88 2.75
C PRO A 132 -6.15 23.27 3.79
N HIS A 133 -6.68 22.65 4.85
CA HIS A 133 -5.85 22.02 5.86
C HIS A 133 -5.23 20.73 5.31
N GLN A 134 -6.00 19.91 4.59
CA GLN A 134 -5.45 18.71 3.92
C GLN A 134 -4.43 19.08 2.84
N SER A 135 -4.68 20.12 2.05
CA SER A 135 -3.72 20.62 1.07
C SER A 135 -2.41 21.04 1.72
N HIS A 136 -2.46 21.79 2.83
CA HIS A 136 -1.27 22.18 3.58
C HIS A 136 -0.48 20.97 4.12
N LEU A 137 -1.17 19.96 4.67
CA LEU A 137 -0.50 18.72 5.11
C LEU A 137 0.17 18.00 3.94
N LEU A 138 -0.46 17.97 2.77
CA LEU A 138 0.15 17.38 1.58
C LEU A 138 1.39 18.15 1.14
N ASP A 139 1.35 19.48 1.15
CA ASP A 139 2.50 20.32 0.79
C ASP A 139 3.69 20.10 1.73
N GLU A 140 3.44 20.07 3.05
CA GLU A 140 4.46 19.77 4.06
C GLU A 140 5.06 18.37 3.88
N LEU A 141 4.22 17.37 3.57
CA LEU A 141 4.65 16.00 3.28
C LEU A 141 5.57 15.95 2.05
N LEU A 142 5.17 16.61 0.96
CA LEU A 142 5.93 16.64 -0.29
C LEU A 142 7.26 17.40 -0.12
N ALA A 143 7.24 18.54 0.55
CA ALA A 143 8.43 19.35 0.84
C ALA A 143 9.43 18.56 1.70
N SER A 144 8.95 17.91 2.76
CA SER A 144 9.79 17.10 3.66
C SER A 144 10.43 15.93 2.91
N ARG A 145 9.65 15.21 2.10
CA ARG A 145 10.16 14.11 1.25
C ARG A 145 11.17 14.60 0.22
N HIS A 146 10.93 15.74 -0.40
CA HIS A 146 11.86 16.32 -1.37
C HIS A 146 13.20 16.68 -0.70
N ARG A 147 13.15 17.38 0.43
CA ARG A 147 14.36 17.76 1.18
C ARG A 147 15.13 16.53 1.66
N LEU A 148 14.43 15.53 2.20
CA LEU A 148 15.03 14.27 2.63
C LEU A 148 15.77 13.59 1.47
N ALA A 149 15.16 13.52 0.29
CA ALA A 149 15.79 12.92 -0.89
C ALA A 149 17.08 13.64 -1.28
N GLN A 150 17.06 14.98 -1.32
CA GLN A 150 18.24 15.80 -1.63
C GLN A 150 19.39 15.56 -0.66
N LEU A 151 19.11 15.52 0.65
CA LEU A 151 20.13 15.25 1.68
C LEU A 151 20.75 13.86 1.54
N CYS A 152 19.96 12.87 1.10
CA CYS A 152 20.43 11.53 0.81
C CYS A 152 21.06 11.37 -0.58
N GLY A 153 21.26 12.46 -1.34
CA GLY A 153 21.91 12.44 -2.65
C GLY A 153 21.03 11.98 -3.82
N PHE A 154 19.70 12.07 -3.67
CA PHE A 154 18.74 11.71 -4.70
C PHE A 154 18.10 12.95 -5.35
N PRO A 155 17.85 12.94 -6.68
CA PRO A 155 17.20 14.07 -7.36
C PRO A 155 15.77 14.33 -6.86
N THR A 156 15.01 13.25 -6.64
CA THR A 156 13.63 13.31 -6.12
C THR A 156 13.38 12.16 -5.16
N PHE A 157 12.32 12.29 -4.36
CA PHE A 157 11.91 11.21 -3.47
C PHE A 157 11.51 9.93 -4.24
N ALA A 158 10.96 10.05 -5.45
CA ALA A 158 10.66 8.89 -6.29
C ALA A 158 11.93 8.11 -6.67
N HIS A 159 13.02 8.79 -7.02
CA HIS A 159 14.32 8.14 -7.24
C HIS A 159 14.81 7.41 -5.98
N ARG A 160 14.60 7.99 -4.80
CA ARG A 160 14.97 7.35 -3.53
C ARG A 160 14.13 6.11 -3.23
N THR A 161 12.82 6.16 -3.46
CA THR A 161 11.89 5.06 -3.17
C THR A 161 12.01 3.92 -4.18
N LEU A 162 12.22 4.24 -5.47
CA LEU A 162 12.27 3.25 -6.53
C LEU A 162 13.63 2.58 -6.65
N ARG A 163 14.70 3.15 -6.07
CA ARG A 163 16.01 2.50 -6.02
C ARG A 163 15.90 1.21 -5.20
N GLY A 164 16.16 0.08 -5.84
CA GLY A 164 15.98 -1.26 -5.27
C GLY A 164 14.64 -1.93 -5.58
N SER A 165 13.69 -1.21 -6.18
CA SER A 165 12.45 -1.80 -6.71
C SER A 165 12.66 -2.36 -8.12
N ILE A 166 11.80 -3.29 -8.56
CA ILE A 166 11.78 -3.81 -9.94
C ILE A 166 11.61 -2.68 -10.97
N ALA A 167 10.86 -1.63 -10.62
CA ALA A 167 10.64 -0.49 -11.50
C ALA A 167 11.92 0.35 -11.71
N GLY A 168 12.85 0.34 -10.75
CA GLY A 168 14.18 0.95 -10.86
C GLY A 168 14.23 2.49 -10.80
N SER A 169 13.45 3.18 -11.64
CA SER A 169 13.46 4.66 -11.76
C SER A 169 12.08 5.25 -12.05
N PRO A 170 11.84 6.54 -11.73
CA PRO A 170 10.59 7.20 -12.09
C PRO A 170 10.37 7.27 -13.61
N ASP A 171 11.42 7.39 -14.43
CA ASP A 171 11.30 7.41 -15.89
C ASP A 171 10.73 6.09 -16.43
N ALA A 172 11.17 4.96 -15.87
CA ALA A 172 10.65 3.65 -16.24
C ALA A 172 9.17 3.50 -15.85
N VAL A 173 8.78 4.04 -14.67
CA VAL A 173 7.38 4.07 -14.24
C VAL A 173 6.54 4.94 -15.18
N GLU A 174 7.03 6.13 -15.54
CA GLU A 174 6.33 7.03 -16.46
C GLU A 174 6.15 6.42 -17.85
N GLN A 175 7.21 5.83 -18.40
CA GLN A 175 7.14 5.10 -19.67
C GLN A 175 6.12 3.97 -19.62
N PHE A 176 6.14 3.16 -18.55
CA PHE A 176 5.19 2.07 -18.36
C PHE A 176 3.75 2.58 -18.30
N LEU A 177 3.47 3.60 -17.48
CA LEU A 177 2.11 4.17 -17.36
C LEU A 177 1.64 4.80 -18.68
N GLY A 178 2.55 5.43 -19.44
CA GLY A 178 2.27 5.97 -20.76
C GLY A 178 1.83 4.89 -21.76
N ILE A 179 2.60 3.80 -21.85
CA ILE A 179 2.26 2.64 -22.70
C ILE A 179 0.95 2.02 -22.25
N LEU A 180 0.79 1.76 -20.95
CA LEU A 180 -0.41 1.14 -20.40
C LEU A 180 -1.66 1.97 -20.69
N SER A 181 -1.59 3.30 -20.51
CA SER A 181 -2.69 4.20 -20.81
C SER A 181 -3.06 4.17 -22.29
N ALA A 182 -2.07 4.20 -23.20
CA ALA A 182 -2.29 4.15 -24.64
C ALA A 182 -2.95 2.83 -25.09
N GLU A 183 -2.48 1.70 -24.56
CA GLU A 183 -2.98 0.36 -24.92
C GLU A 183 -4.35 0.03 -24.32
N LEU A 184 -4.65 0.55 -23.13
CA LEU A 184 -5.95 0.33 -22.48
C LEU A 184 -7.06 1.25 -23.00
N ARG A 185 -6.73 2.46 -23.45
CA ARG A 185 -7.71 3.44 -23.96
C ARG A 185 -8.72 2.86 -24.97
N PRO A 186 -8.33 2.06 -25.97
CA PRO A 186 -9.28 1.46 -26.90
C PRO A 186 -10.08 0.27 -26.33
N ARG A 187 -9.69 -0.29 -25.18
CA ARG A 187 -10.24 -1.54 -24.61
C ARG A 187 -11.29 -1.34 -23.51
N PHE A 188 -11.57 -0.09 -23.11
CA PHE A 188 -12.62 0.20 -22.12
C PHE A 188 -14.02 0.07 -22.74
N GLN A 189 -14.49 -1.16 -22.91
CA GLN A 189 -15.85 -1.47 -23.39
C GLN A 189 -16.61 -2.55 -22.59
N LEU A 190 -16.00 -3.12 -21.55
CA LEU A 190 -16.66 -4.17 -20.77
C LEU A 190 -17.28 -3.59 -19.50
N LYS A 191 -18.58 -3.80 -19.30
CA LYS A 191 -19.28 -3.43 -18.08
C LYS A 191 -19.27 -4.61 -17.11
N SER A 192 -19.07 -4.32 -15.83
CA SER A 192 -19.08 -5.34 -14.77
C SER A 192 -20.37 -6.16 -14.74
N SER A 193 -21.49 -5.52 -15.09
CA SER A 193 -22.81 -6.14 -15.23
C SER A 193 -22.84 -7.34 -16.19
N ASP A 194 -21.96 -7.35 -17.19
CA ASP A 194 -22.01 -8.31 -18.28
C ASP A 194 -21.44 -9.68 -17.88
N TYR A 195 -20.60 -9.72 -16.83
CA TYR A 195 -19.91 -10.94 -16.41
C TYR A 195 -20.07 -11.27 -14.92
N ALA A 196 -20.40 -10.30 -14.05
CA ALA A 196 -20.55 -10.53 -12.61
C ALA A 196 -21.49 -11.70 -12.24
N PRO A 197 -22.63 -11.95 -12.94
CA PRO A 197 -23.48 -13.10 -12.64
C PRO A 197 -22.80 -14.47 -12.81
N TYR A 198 -21.77 -14.57 -13.64
CA TYR A 198 -21.02 -15.81 -13.90
C TYR A 198 -19.87 -16.04 -12.90
N LEU A 199 -19.51 -15.02 -12.12
CA LEU A 199 -18.40 -15.04 -11.16
C LEU A 199 -18.89 -15.13 -9.71
N SER A 200 -19.81 -16.05 -9.43
CA SER A 200 -20.20 -16.32 -8.04
C SER A 200 -19.00 -16.77 -7.22
N LEU A 201 -18.97 -16.46 -5.92
CA LEU A 201 -17.85 -16.80 -5.05
C LEU A 201 -17.56 -18.31 -5.04
N GLY A 202 -18.60 -19.15 -5.01
CA GLY A 202 -18.45 -20.61 -5.05
C GLY A 202 -17.78 -21.08 -6.34
N CYS A 203 -18.32 -20.68 -7.50
CA CYS A 203 -17.75 -21.04 -8.79
C CYS A 203 -16.31 -20.54 -8.98
N CYS A 204 -16.00 -19.34 -8.47
CA CYS A 204 -14.64 -18.82 -8.51
C CYS A 204 -13.68 -19.62 -7.63
N MET A 205 -14.12 -20.05 -6.45
CA MET A 205 -13.29 -20.85 -5.55
C MET A 205 -13.04 -22.25 -6.09
N ASP A 206 -14.06 -22.89 -6.67
CA ASP A 206 -13.91 -24.18 -7.35
C ASP A 206 -12.95 -24.06 -8.53
N GLY A 207 -13.13 -23.03 -9.37
CA GLY A 207 -12.23 -22.75 -10.49
C GLY A 207 -10.79 -22.49 -10.05
N LEU A 208 -10.60 -21.72 -8.98
CA LEU A 208 -9.28 -21.47 -8.41
C LEU A 208 -8.63 -22.76 -7.90
N ASN A 209 -9.39 -23.62 -7.23
CA ASN A 209 -8.91 -24.92 -6.79
C ASN A 209 -8.47 -25.82 -7.96
N GLU A 210 -9.23 -25.86 -9.06
CA GLU A 210 -8.84 -26.63 -10.26
C GLU A 210 -7.57 -26.07 -10.92
N ILE A 211 -7.40 -24.75 -10.96
CA ILE A 211 -6.17 -24.11 -11.46
C ILE A 211 -4.97 -24.50 -10.59
N PHE A 212 -5.10 -24.43 -9.27
CA PHE A 212 -4.02 -24.80 -8.34
C PHE A 212 -3.66 -26.28 -8.45
N ARG A 213 -4.66 -27.15 -8.62
CA ARG A 213 -4.45 -28.57 -8.84
C ARG A 213 -3.70 -28.82 -10.13
N SER A 214 -4.10 -28.17 -11.23
CA SER A 214 -3.49 -28.38 -12.53
C SER A 214 -2.06 -27.82 -12.62
N LEU A 215 -1.79 -26.66 -12.02
CA LEU A 215 -0.49 -25.98 -12.15
C LEU A 215 0.52 -26.43 -11.11
N TYR A 216 0.08 -26.66 -9.87
CA TYR A 216 0.96 -26.91 -8.74
C TYR A 216 0.76 -28.29 -8.13
N GLY A 217 -0.22 -29.06 -8.58
CA GLY A 217 -0.58 -30.33 -7.94
C GLY A 217 -1.10 -30.13 -6.51
N VAL A 218 -1.65 -28.94 -6.20
CA VAL A 218 -2.15 -28.57 -4.87
C VAL A 218 -3.66 -28.41 -4.91
N CYS A 219 -4.36 -29.07 -3.99
CA CYS A 219 -5.77 -28.83 -3.70
C CYS A 219 -5.91 -27.98 -2.46
N LEU A 220 -6.86 -27.06 -2.45
CA LEU A 220 -7.23 -26.27 -1.28
C LEU A 220 -8.40 -26.98 -0.59
N GLU A 221 -8.19 -27.44 0.62
CA GLU A 221 -9.20 -28.12 1.42
C GLU A 221 -9.54 -27.28 2.65
N ALA A 222 -10.84 -27.20 2.99
CA ALA A 222 -11.28 -26.56 4.21
C ALA A 222 -10.94 -27.45 5.42
N GLU A 223 -10.31 -26.86 6.44
CA GLU A 223 -9.98 -27.52 7.69
C GLU A 223 -10.80 -26.92 8.82
N ASP A 224 -11.19 -27.76 9.78
CA ASP A 224 -11.86 -27.30 10.99
C ASP A 224 -10.96 -26.33 11.78
N VAL A 225 -11.58 -25.24 12.21
CA VAL A 225 -10.93 -24.17 12.96
C VAL A 225 -10.94 -24.50 14.44
N LYS A 226 -9.80 -24.38 15.13
CA LYS A 226 -9.77 -24.52 16.60
C LYS A 226 -10.13 -23.20 17.29
N ALA A 227 -10.55 -23.30 18.56
CA ALA A 227 -10.88 -22.14 19.37
C ALA A 227 -9.71 -21.14 19.44
N GLY A 228 -9.94 -19.90 19.01
CA GLY A 228 -8.94 -18.83 18.97
C GLY A 228 -8.07 -18.78 17.71
N GLU A 229 -8.25 -19.68 16.73
CA GLU A 229 -7.48 -19.65 15.48
C GLU A 229 -7.99 -18.59 14.48
N VAL A 230 -9.27 -18.21 14.55
CA VAL A 230 -9.86 -17.18 13.67
C VAL A 230 -10.35 -15.96 14.44
N TRP A 231 -10.27 -14.80 13.80
CA TRP A 231 -10.77 -13.53 14.34
C TRP A 231 -12.27 -13.32 14.14
N HIS A 232 -12.95 -14.19 13.37
CA HIS A 232 -14.41 -14.14 13.17
C HIS A 232 -15.00 -15.48 12.70
N PRO A 233 -16.28 -15.79 13.01
CA PRO A 233 -16.93 -17.04 12.60
C PRO A 233 -16.99 -17.31 11.09
N ASP A 234 -17.07 -16.26 10.27
CA ASP A 234 -17.15 -16.39 8.80
C ASP A 234 -15.81 -16.67 8.11
N VAL A 235 -14.71 -16.69 8.87
CA VAL A 235 -13.37 -16.96 8.33
C VAL A 235 -13.18 -18.45 8.17
N VAL A 236 -12.88 -18.89 6.94
CA VAL A 236 -12.61 -20.28 6.62
C VAL A 236 -11.10 -20.52 6.60
N LYS A 237 -10.64 -21.57 7.28
CA LYS A 237 -9.26 -22.03 7.23
C LYS A 237 -9.09 -23.02 6.08
N LEU A 238 -8.09 -22.77 5.23
CA LEU A 238 -7.75 -23.62 4.09
C LEU A 238 -6.34 -24.19 4.25
N VAL A 239 -6.18 -25.46 3.89
CA VAL A 239 -4.92 -26.19 3.85
C VAL A 239 -4.61 -26.60 2.41
N GLY A 240 -3.36 -26.41 2.00
CA GLY A 240 -2.86 -26.94 0.74
C GLY A 240 -2.51 -28.42 0.88
N VAL A 241 -3.10 -29.28 0.04
CA VAL A 241 -2.84 -30.73 0.00
C VAL A 241 -2.21 -31.08 -1.33
N SER A 242 -1.06 -31.76 -1.30
CA SER A 242 -0.39 -32.27 -2.50
C SER A 242 -0.15 -33.77 -2.34
N GLN A 243 -0.54 -34.56 -3.35
CA GLN A 243 -0.41 -36.03 -3.32
C GLN A 243 -0.99 -36.69 -2.06
N GLY A 244 -2.08 -36.15 -1.51
CA GLY A 244 -2.72 -36.65 -0.29
C GLY A 244 -2.00 -36.30 1.01
N VAL A 245 -0.98 -35.45 0.96
CA VAL A 245 -0.24 -34.96 2.15
C VAL A 245 -0.44 -33.46 2.31
N ALA A 246 -0.78 -33.04 3.52
CA ALA A 246 -0.89 -31.63 3.86
C ALA A 246 0.49 -30.94 3.80
N LEU A 247 0.56 -29.82 3.08
CA LEU A 247 1.75 -28.98 2.99
C LEU A 247 1.89 -28.16 4.28
N SER A 248 2.44 -28.77 5.33
CA SER A 248 2.73 -28.08 6.59
C SER A 248 4.01 -27.24 6.48
N PRO A 249 4.06 -25.99 7.01
CA PRO A 249 3.03 -25.26 7.74
C PRO A 249 2.41 -24.16 6.86
N SER A 250 1.61 -24.53 5.86
CA SER A 250 0.98 -23.55 4.94
C SER A 250 -0.51 -23.45 5.25
N PHE A 251 -0.89 -22.56 6.17
CA PHE A 251 -2.29 -22.27 6.49
C PHE A 251 -2.71 -20.94 5.90
N TRP A 252 -3.89 -20.91 5.27
CA TRP A 252 -4.45 -19.71 4.66
C TRP A 252 -5.80 -19.41 5.32
N HIS A 253 -6.01 -18.17 5.73
CA HIS A 253 -7.28 -17.71 6.28
C HIS A 253 -8.02 -16.87 5.25
N LYS A 254 -9.28 -17.25 5.02
CA LYS A 254 -10.13 -16.70 3.96
C LYS A 254 -11.21 -15.81 4.59
N ASP A 255 -11.12 -14.49 4.46
CA ASP A 255 -12.13 -13.51 4.93
C ASP A 255 -12.65 -12.66 3.77
N PHE A 256 -13.86 -12.97 3.28
CA PHE A 256 -14.43 -12.42 2.03
C PHE A 256 -15.59 -11.45 2.26
N LEU A 257 -16.05 -11.33 3.50
CA LEU A 257 -17.25 -10.57 3.81
C LEU A 257 -16.86 -9.21 4.37
N TYR A 258 -17.36 -8.15 3.73
CA TYR A 258 -17.28 -6.80 4.25
C TYR A 258 -18.13 -6.71 5.51
N ARG A 259 -17.58 -6.11 6.57
CA ARG A 259 -18.28 -5.86 7.83
C ARG A 259 -18.36 -4.37 8.06
N CYS A 260 -19.57 -3.87 8.34
CA CYS A 260 -19.82 -2.50 8.77
C CYS A 260 -19.55 -2.35 10.27
#